data_AF-A0A532DEX0-F1
#
_entry.id   AF-A0A532DEX0-F1
#
_cell.length_a   1.000
_cell.length_b   1.000
_cell.length_c   1.000
_cell.angle_alpha   90.00
_cell.angle_beta   90.00
_cell.angle_gamma   90.00
#
_symmetry.space_group_name_H-M   'P 1'
#
loop_
_entity.id
_entity.type
_entity.pdbx_description
1 polymer ?
#
loop_
_entity_poly.entity_id
_entity_poly.type
_entity_poly.pdbx_seq_one_letter_code
_entity_poly.pdbx_strand_id
1 'polypeptide(L)' 'MTQLAKKLDAKFATWSPQVAAQVEQIVTDIIELADAQALDLLPSRTIVQEVLDALDEAKTR' A
#
# COMPACT_ATOMS: atom_id res chain seq x y z
N MET A 1 20.65 -7.16 4.36
CA MET A 1 19.32 -6.52 4.50
C MET A 1 19.32 -5.19 3.76
N THR A 2 18.30 -4.93 2.95
CA THR A 2 18.15 -3.68 2.20
C THR A 2 17.79 -2.52 3.14
N GLN A 3 18.04 -1.29 2.71
CA GLN A 3 17.67 -0.08 3.49
C GLN A 3 16.15 0.03 3.67
N LEU A 4 15.37 -0.48 2.71
CA LEU A 4 13.92 -0.56 2.80
C LEU A 4 13.48 -1.48 3.94
N ALA A 5 14.05 -2.69 4.04
CA ALA A 5 13.71 -3.64 5.10
C ALA A 5 13.99 -3.07 6.51
N LYS A 6 15.13 -2.39 6.70
CA LYS A 6 15.47 -1.73 7.97
C LYS A 6 14.48 -0.62 8.34
N LYS A 7 14.04 0.16 7.36
CA LYS A 7 13.06 1.23 7.57
C LYS A 7 11.68 0.67 7.90
N LEU A 8 11.27 -0.40 7.23
CA LEU A 8 10.00 -1.07 7.47
C LEU A 8 9.96 -1.61 8.89
N ASP A 9 10.99 -2.37 9.29
CA ASP A 9 11.13 -2.94 10.65
C ASP A 9 11.04 -1.88 11.75
N ALA A 10 11.80 -0.79 11.61
CA ALA A 10 11.75 0.33 12.55
C ALA A 10 10.37 1.00 12.61
N LYS A 11 9.62 1.01 11.50
CA LYS A 11 8.26 1.56 11.45
C LYS A 11 7.22 0.61 12.03
N PHE A 12 7.36 -0.70 11.79
CA PHE A 12 6.52 -1.74 12.38
C PHE A 12 6.53 -1.69 13.91
N ALA A 13 7.68 -1.40 14.52
CA ALA A 13 7.80 -1.20 15.96
C ALA A 13 7.05 0.05 16.50
N THR A 14 6.71 1.01 15.64
CA THR A 14 6.07 2.28 16.02
C THR A 14 4.60 2.36 15.65
N TRP A 15 4.14 1.53 14.71
CA TRP A 15 2.77 1.54 14.24
C TRP A 15 1.86 0.69 15.11
N SER A 16 0.59 1.10 15.18
CA SER A 16 -0.46 0.26 15.75
C SER A 16 -0.54 -1.07 14.98
N PRO A 17 -0.88 -2.19 15.64
CA PRO A 17 -0.92 -3.52 15.02
C PRO A 17 -1.83 -3.58 13.78
N GLN A 18 -2.91 -2.79 13.76
CA GLN A 18 -3.80 -2.66 12.61
C GLN A 18 -3.11 -2.00 11.40
N VAL A 19 -2.29 -0.97 11.62
CA VAL A 19 -1.56 -0.26 10.55
C VAL A 19 -0.40 -1.11 10.07
N ALA A 20 0.31 -1.75 11.00
CA ALA A 20 1.34 -2.74 10.70
C ALA A 20 0.80 -3.84 9.77
N ALA A 21 -0.29 -4.51 10.14
CA ALA A 21 -0.88 -5.58 9.34
C ALA A 21 -1.29 -5.09 7.92
N GLN A 22 -1.86 -3.89 7.81
CA GLN A 22 -2.20 -3.31 6.50
C GLN A 22 -0.97 -3.06 5.64
N VAL A 23 0.10 -2.49 6.21
CA VAL A 23 1.34 -2.25 5.48
C VAL A 23 2.02 -3.56 5.09
N GLU A 24 1.97 -4.58 5.93
CA GLU A 24 2.50 -5.91 5.63
C GLU A 24 1.79 -6.52 4.41
N GLN A 25 0.45 -6.49 4.39
CA GLN A 25 -0.33 -6.99 3.26
C GLN A 25 0.02 -6.26 1.96
N ILE A 26 0.03 -4.92 1.99
CA ILE A 26 0.34 -4.10 0.80
C ILE A 26 1.75 -4.38 0.27
N VAL A 27 2.75 -4.49 1.16
CA VAL A 27 4.13 -4.77 0.73
C VAL A 27 4.24 -6.18 0.15
N THR A 28 3.56 -7.17 0.72
CA THR A 28 3.50 -8.53 0.17
C THR A 28 2.89 -8.54 -1.22
N ASP A 29 1.73 -7.90 -1.42
CA ASP A 29 1.07 -7.82 -2.72
C ASP A 29 1.98 -7.19 -3.79
N ILE A 30 2.72 -6.13 -3.43
CA ILE A 30 3.68 -5.47 -4.33
C ILE A 30 4.83 -6.43 -4.70
N ILE A 31 5.33 -7.23 -3.75
CA ILE A 31 6.39 -8.21 -4.00
C ILE A 31 5.87 -9.31 -4.94
N GLU A 32 4.68 -9.85 -4.69
CA GLU A 32 4.08 -10.87 -5.55
C GLU A 32 3.83 -10.36 -6.98
N LEU A 33 3.38 -9.11 -7.12
CA LEU A 33 3.24 -8.45 -8.42
C LEU A 33 4.59 -8.20 -9.10
N ALA A 34 5.65 -7.90 -8.34
CA ALA A 34 7.01 -7.80 -8.87
C ALA A 34 7.50 -9.14 -9.41
N ASP A 35 7.31 -10.21 -8.65
CA ASP A 35 7.69 -11.57 -9.05
C ASP A 35 6.91 -12.03 -10.29
N ALA A 36 5.64 -11.62 -10.42
CA ALA A 36 4.83 -11.85 -11.60
C ALA A 36 5.15 -10.92 -12.80
N GLN A 37 6.12 -10.00 -12.66
CA GLN A 37 6.43 -8.94 -13.64
C GLN A 37 5.22 -8.07 -14.02
N ALA A 38 4.30 -7.90 -13.08
CA ALA A 38 3.00 -7.26 -13.27
C ALA A 38 2.85 -5.97 -12.45
N LEU A 39 3.96 -5.31 -12.09
CA LEU A 39 3.95 -4.06 -11.31
C LEU A 39 3.18 -2.92 -12.00
N ASP A 40 3.04 -2.96 -13.33
CA ASP A 40 2.23 -2.01 -14.10
C ASP A 40 0.73 -2.04 -13.71
N LEU A 41 0.27 -3.16 -13.15
CA LEU A 41 -1.10 -3.31 -12.64
C LEU A 41 -1.33 -2.63 -11.30
N LEU A 42 -0.27 -2.19 -10.60
CA LEU A 42 -0.44 -1.46 -9.36
C LEU A 42 -1.16 -0.14 -9.66
N PRO A 43 -2.29 0.15 -8.99
CA PRO A 43 -2.97 1.40 -9.20
C PRO A 43 -2.01 2.52 -8.79
N SER A 44 -1.66 3.36 -9.76
CA SER A 44 -0.85 4.55 -9.50
C SER A 44 -1.52 5.35 -8.38
N ARG A 45 -0.73 5.94 -7.48
CA ARG A 45 -1.25 6.74 -6.34
C ARG A 45 -2.32 7.75 -6.78
N THR A 46 -2.19 8.27 -8.00
CA THR A 46 -3.17 9.12 -8.67
C THR A 46 -4.54 8.46 -8.82
N ILE A 47 -4.60 7.23 -9.35
CA ILE A 47 -5.86 6.49 -9.56
C ILE A 47 -6.54 6.14 -8.23
N VAL A 48 -5.78 5.82 -7.18
CA VAL A 48 -6.35 5.56 -5.86
C VAL A 48 -7.00 6.81 -5.27
N GLN A 49 -6.42 7.99 -5.48
CA GLN A 49 -7.05 9.25 -5.06
C GLN A 49 -8.29 9.56 -5.89
N GLU A 50 -8.27 9.37 -7.21
CA GLU A 50 -9.45 9.59 -8.05
C GLU A 50 -10.63 8.67 -7.70
N VAL A 51 -10.37 7.41 -7.33
CA VAL A 51 -11.41 6.50 -6.83
C VAL A 51 -11.94 6.96 -5.47
N LEU A 52 -11.08 7.45 -4.56
CA LEU A 52 -11.51 7.97 -3.27
C LEU A 52 -12.34 9.26 -3.42
N ASP A 53 -11.92 10.20 -4.26
CA ASP A 53 -12.68 11.41 -4.59
C ASP A 53 -14.04 11.06 -5.20
N ALA A 54 -14.11 10.09 -6.12
CA ALA A 54 -15.37 9.63 -6.71
C ALA A 54 -16.33 8.98 -5.69
N LEU A 55 -15.80 8.26 -4.70
CA LEU A 55 -16.60 7.66 -3.62
C LEU A 55 -17.10 8.70 -2.61
N ASP A 56 -16.30 9.73 -2.31
CA ASP A 56 -16.71 10.85 -1.44
C ASP A 56 -17.80 11.70 -2.13
N GLU A 57 -17.67 11.96 -3.44
CA GLU A 57 -18.67 12.71 -4.22
C GLU A 57 -20.00 11.95 -4.31
N ALA A 58 -19.97 10.63 -4.48
CA ALA A 58 -21.15 9.77 -4.49
C ALA A 58 -21.86 9.67 -3.13
N LYS A 59 -21.12 9.79 -2.02
CA LYS A 59 -21.70 9.76 -0.66
C LYS A 59 -22.38 11.07 -0.27
N THR A 60 -22.04 12.16 -0.96
CA THR A 60 -22.53 13.51 -0.67
C THR A 60 -23.75 13.89 -1.52
N ARG A 61 -24.23 12.99 -2.39
CA ARG A 61 -25.37 13.20 -3.30
C ARG A 61 -26.62 12.43 -2.90
#